data_AF-A0A7W1C499-F1
#
_entry.id   AF-A0A7W1C499-F1
#
_cell.length_a   1.000
_cell.length_b   1.000
_cell.length_c   1.000
_cell.angle_alpha   90.00
_cell.angle_beta   90.00
_cell.angle_gamma   90.00
#
_symmetry.space_group_name_H-M   'P 1'
#
loop_
_entity.id
_entity.type
_entity.pdbx_description
1 polymer ?
#
loop_
_entity_poly.entity_id
_entity_poly.type
_entity_poly.pdbx_seq_one_letter_code
_entity_poly.pdbx_strand_id
1 'polypeptide(L)'
;MRLFPAIRQGLVETGVAVVAAHPDANAEITPDRHTVYTARYRLALKGAERGKWEFEIRADADAPLPTVDAVVDGVMRRAGESFEPERISATAFRSILVDPA
;
A
#
# COMPACT_ATOMS: atom_id res chain seq x y z
N MET A 1 2.91 -0.48 -7.49
CA MET A 1 2.18 -0.13 -6.26
C MET A 1 0.85 0.49 -6.62
N ARG A 2 -0.17 0.26 -5.79
CA ARG A 2 -1.48 0.91 -5.86
C ARG A 2 -1.64 1.76 -4.61
N LEU A 3 -1.74 3.08 -4.76
CA LEU A 3 -1.96 4.01 -3.66
C LEU A 3 -3.41 4.44 -3.67
N PHE A 4 -4.08 4.24 -2.54
CA PHE A 4 -5.47 4.63 -2.38
C PHE A 4 -5.54 6.07 -1.89
N PRO A 5 -6.55 6.86 -2.29
CA PRO A 5 -6.78 8.18 -1.73
C PRO A 5 -6.82 8.13 -0.20
N ALA A 6 -6.14 9.08 0.44
CA ALA A 6 -6.18 9.19 1.88
C ALA A 6 -7.58 9.60 2.35
N ILE A 7 -8.09 8.92 3.36
CA ILE A 7 -9.40 9.20 3.95
C ILE A 7 -9.19 10.10 5.16
N ARG A 8 -9.87 11.25 5.18
CA ARG A 8 -9.85 12.19 6.30
C ARG A 8 -11.16 12.10 7.06
N GLN A 9 -11.10 11.61 8.29
CA GLN A 9 -12.26 11.50 9.18
C GLN A 9 -11.95 12.14 10.53
N GLY A 10 -12.67 13.23 10.84
CA GLY A 10 -12.47 13.99 12.07
C GLY A 10 -11.07 14.59 12.18
N LEU A 11 -10.30 14.15 13.19
CA LEU A 11 -8.96 14.65 13.49
C LEU A 11 -7.84 13.80 12.87
N VAL A 12 -8.17 12.79 12.06
CA VAL A 12 -7.24 11.77 11.59
C VAL A 12 -7.31 11.60 10.08
N GLU A 13 -6.16 11.33 9.50
CA GLU A 13 -6.00 10.82 8.14
C GLU A 13 -5.58 9.35 8.18
N THR A 14 -6.14 8.54 7.30
CA THR A 14 -5.69 7.16 7.05
C THR A 14 -5.40 6.98 5.59
N GLY A 15 -4.41 6.15 5.27
CA GLY A 15 -4.14 5.76 3.90
C GLY A 15 -3.72 4.31 3.79
N VAL A 16 -3.88 3.78 2.59
CA VAL A 16 -3.62 2.38 2.26
C VAL A 16 -2.83 2.31 0.96
N ALA A 17 -1.82 1.46 0.93
CA ALA A 17 -1.09 1.12 -0.29
C ALA A 17 -0.98 -0.40 -0.44
N VAL A 18 -1.12 -0.89 -1.66
CA VAL A 18 -0.88 -2.29 -2.03
C VAL A 18 0.37 -2.37 -2.89
N VAL A 19 1.34 -3.19 -2.45
CA VAL A 19 2.66 -3.33 -3.07
C VAL A 19 2.89 -4.79 -3.44
N ALA A 20 3.11 -5.07 -4.72
CA ALA A 20 3.65 -6.35 -5.16
C ALA A 20 5.18 -6.24 -5.19
N ALA A 21 5.86 -7.11 -4.46
CA ALA A 21 7.31 -7.24 -4.50
C ALA A 21 7.71 -8.61 -5.06
N HIS A 22 8.79 -8.65 -5.83
CA HIS A 22 9.41 -9.92 -6.18
C HIS A 22 10.07 -10.50 -4.92
N PRO A 23 10.04 -11.82 -4.72
CA PRO A 23 10.84 -12.46 -3.67
C PRO A 23 12.31 -12.10 -3.88
N ASP A 24 13.06 -12.02 -2.78
CA ASP A 24 14.47 -11.61 -2.78
C ASP A 24 15.27 -12.31 -3.89
N ALA A 25 16.28 -11.60 -4.43
CA ALA A 25 17.13 -12.10 -5.52
C ALA A 25 17.88 -13.42 -5.22
N ASN A 26 17.82 -13.90 -3.97
CA ASN A 26 18.39 -15.17 -3.49
C ASN A 26 17.36 -16.32 -3.37
N ALA A 27 16.07 -16.07 -3.51
CA ALA A 27 15.06 -17.12 -3.60
C ALA A 27 15.12 -17.73 -5.02
N GLU A 28 15.11 -19.05 -5.14
CA GLU A 28 15.07 -19.75 -6.44
C GLU A 28 14.01 -19.09 -7.33
N ILE A 29 14.47 -18.49 -8.43
CA ILE A 29 13.70 -17.59 -9.28
C ILE A 29 12.60 -18.41 -9.96
N THR A 30 11.42 -18.43 -9.35
CA THR A 30 10.20 -18.73 -10.07
C THR A 30 9.67 -17.39 -10.58
N PRO A 31 9.77 -17.08 -11.88
CA PRO A 31 9.55 -15.72 -12.42
C PRO A 31 8.13 -15.16 -12.21
N ASP A 32 7.18 -15.96 -11.70
CA ASP A 32 5.78 -15.60 -11.51
C ASP A 32 5.34 -15.47 -10.04
N ARG A 33 6.25 -15.59 -9.07
CA ARG A 33 5.88 -15.40 -7.66
C ARG A 33 6.13 -13.96 -7.21
N HIS A 34 5.10 -13.33 -6.65
CA HIS A 34 5.20 -12.03 -5.99
C HIS A 34 4.56 -12.13 -4.62
N THR A 35 5.20 -11.53 -3.62
CA THR A 35 4.54 -11.28 -2.34
C THR A 35 3.77 -9.98 -2.44
N VAL A 36 2.47 -10.05 -2.15
CA VAL A 36 1.62 -8.85 -2.07
C VAL A 36 1.59 -8.37 -0.62
N TYR A 37 1.95 -7.12 -0.42
CA TYR A 37 1.90 -6.43 0.85
C TYR A 37 0.79 -5.38 0.84
N THR A 38 0.07 -5.28 1.94
CA THR A 38 -0.83 -4.16 2.24
C THR A 38 -0.19 -3.32 3.36
N ALA A 39 0.10 -2.06 3.06
CA ALA A 39 0.58 -1.08 4.01
C ALA A 39 -0.56 -0.13 4.39
N ARG A 40 -0.69 0.19 5.67
CA ARG A 40 -1.68 1.13 6.21
C ARG A 40 -0.99 2.14 7.11
N TYR A 41 -1.43 3.39 7.07
CA TYR A 41 -1.02 4.39 8.05
C TYR A 41 -2.22 5.08 8.69
N ARG A 42 -1.99 5.65 9.87
CA ARG A 42 -2.88 6.55 10.58
C ARG A 42 -2.08 7.76 11.05
N LEU A 43 -2.53 8.97 10.70
CA LEU A 43 -1.88 10.23 11.05
C LEU A 43 -2.87 11.15 11.78
N ALA A 44 -2.51 11.62 12.97
CA ALA A 44 -3.28 12.63 13.68
C ALA A 44 -3.01 14.02 13.06
N LEU A 45 -4.03 14.60 12.42
CA LEU A 45 -3.93 15.91 11.75
C LEU A 45 -4.10 17.09 12.72
N LYS A 46 -4.86 16.90 13.80
CA LYS A 46 -5.30 17.96 14.73
C LYS A 46 -5.42 17.43 16.16
N GLY A 47 -5.45 18.34 17.14
CA GLY A 47 -5.60 18.00 18.57
C GLY A 47 -4.28 17.73 19.29
N ALA A 48 -4.35 17.23 20.52
CA ALA A 48 -3.18 17.00 21.38
C ALA A 48 -2.18 15.99 20.78
N GLU A 49 -2.68 15.05 19.99
CA GLU A 49 -1.89 14.00 19.35
C GLU A 49 -1.35 14.39 17.97
N ARG A 50 -1.55 15.65 17.53
CA ARG A 50 -1.17 16.12 16.19
C ARG A 50 0.28 15.75 15.84
N GLY A 51 0.47 15.20 14.64
CA GLY A 51 1.78 14.77 14.13
C GLY A 51 2.18 13.36 14.53
N LYS A 52 1.48 12.73 15.49
CA LYS A 52 1.67 11.30 15.77
C LYS A 52 1.13 10.48 14.61
N TRP A 53 1.89 9.47 14.22
CA TRP A 53 1.51 8.54 13.19
C TRP A 53 1.86 7.11 13.59
N GLU A 54 1.08 6.18 13.09
CA GLU A 54 1.25 4.74 13.25
C GLU A 54 1.14 4.09 11.87
N PHE A 55 1.82 2.97 11.68
CA PHE A 55 1.74 2.20 10.45
C PHE A 55 1.77 0.70 10.69
N GLU A 56 1.20 -0.03 9.75
CA GLU A 56 1.20 -1.48 9.72
C GLU A 56 1.50 -1.94 8.29
N ILE A 57 2.33 -2.97 8.16
CA ILE A 57 2.59 -3.65 6.89
C ILE A 57 2.26 -5.12 7.08
N ARG A 58 1.38 -5.65 6.23
CA ARG A 58 0.95 -7.04 6.25
C ARG A 58 1.27 -7.69 4.91
N ALA A 59 1.87 -8.88 4.95
CA ALA A 59 1.95 -9.75 3.78
C ALA A 59 0.62 -10.49 3.63
N ASP A 60 -0.07 -10.28 2.51
CA ASP A 60 -1.40 -10.87 2.26
C ASP A 60 -1.31 -12.23 1.54
N ALA A 61 -0.29 -12.48 0.72
CA ALA A 61 0.08 -13.82 0.19
C ALA A 61 1.34 -13.78 -0.70
N ASP A 62 1.99 -14.95 -0.86
CA ASP A 62 2.87 -15.30 -1.99
C ASP A 62 1.95 -15.77 -3.14
N ALA A 63 1.76 -14.94 -4.16
CA ALA A 63 0.70 -15.13 -5.14
C ALA A 63 1.16 -14.83 -6.57
N PRO A 64 0.58 -15.49 -7.59
CA PRO A 64 0.83 -15.15 -8.99
C PRO A 64 0.38 -13.71 -9.31
N LEU A 65 1.06 -13.03 -10.24
CA LEU A 65 0.74 -11.66 -10.72
C LEU A 65 -0.75 -11.30 -10.91
N PRO A 66 -1.63 -12.19 -11.41
CA PRO A 66 -3.09 -11.96 -11.48
C PRO A 66 -3.77 -11.63 -10.15
N THR A 67 -3.07 -11.79 -9.02
CA THR A 67 -3.63 -11.66 -7.66
C THR A 67 -3.56 -10.23 -7.11
N VAL A 68 -2.74 -9.34 -7.68
CA VAL A 68 -2.67 -7.94 -7.22
C VAL A 68 -4.04 -7.25 -7.35
N ASP A 69 -4.72 -7.47 -8.47
CA ASP A 69 -6.04 -6.91 -8.72
C ASP A 69 -7.08 -7.50 -7.74
N ALA A 70 -6.99 -8.80 -7.42
CA ALA A 70 -7.84 -9.41 -6.39
C ALA A 70 -7.61 -8.82 -4.99
N VAL A 71 -6.37 -8.47 -4.63
CA VAL A 71 -6.09 -7.77 -3.37
C VAL A 71 -6.66 -6.35 -3.41
N VAL A 72 -6.49 -5.63 -4.51
CA VAL A 72 -7.06 -4.29 -4.70
C VAL A 72 -8.58 -4.33 -4.56
N ASP A 73 -9.25 -5.27 -5.22
CA ASP A 73 -10.70 -5.47 -5.12
C ASP A 73 -11.13 -5.79 -3.69
N GLY A 74 -10.36 -6.63 -3.00
CA GLY A 74 -10.57 -6.94 -1.59
C GLY A 74 -10.41 -5.71 -0.67
N VAL A 75 -9.46 -4.82 -0.95
CA VAL A 75 -9.31 -3.54 -0.23
C VAL A 75 -10.47 -2.60 -0.54
N MET A 76 -10.85 -2.43 -1.82
CA MET A 76 -11.97 -1.59 -2.24
C MET A 76 -13.28 -1.99 -1.58
N ARG A 77 -13.59 -3.29 -1.58
CA ARG A 77 -14.79 -3.83 -0.94
C ARG A 77 -14.85 -3.55 0.57
N ARG A 78 -13.71 -3.48 1.25
CA ARG A 78 -13.63 -3.17 2.70
C ARG A 78 -13.64 -1.68 3.00
N ALA A 79 -13.16 -0.85 2.08
CA ALA A 79 -13.25 0.60 2.20
C ALA A 79 -14.70 1.11 2.07
N GLY A 80 -15.57 0.35 1.40
CA GLY A 80 -16.99 0.68 1.24
C GLY A 80 -17.26 1.73 0.16
N GLU A 81 -16.22 2.30 -0.44
CA GLU A 81 -16.27 3.23 -1.56
C GLU A 81 -15.35 2.73 -2.69
N SER A 82 -15.81 2.89 -3.94
CA SER A 82 -15.03 2.54 -5.13
C SER A 82 -14.13 3.72 -5.50
N PHE A 83 -12.82 3.54 -5.34
CA PHE A 83 -11.81 4.49 -5.83
C PHE A 83 -11.04 3.86 -6.98
N GLU A 84 -10.45 4.68 -7.85
CA GLU A 84 -9.41 4.20 -8.75
C GLU A 84 -8.04 4.48 -8.11
N PRO A 85 -7.29 3.46 -7.68
CA PRO A 85 -6.07 3.65 -6.93
C PRO A 85 -4.94 4.03 -7.88
N GLU A 86 -4.14 5.02 -7.48
CA GLU A 86 -3.03 5.53 -8.27
C GLU A 86 -2.00 4.42 -8.51
N ARG A 87 -1.59 4.25 -9.77
CA ARG A 87 -0.52 3.31 -10.13
C ARG A 87 0.83 4.01 -10.04
N ILE A 88 1.62 3.60 -9.07
CA ILE A 88 3.02 4.03 -8.96
C ILE A 88 3.92 2.90 -9.45
N SER A 89 4.75 3.20 -10.45
CA SER A 89 5.75 2.27 -10.97
C SER A 89 6.90 2.07 -9.96
N ALA A 90 7.66 0.98 -10.09
CA ALA A 90 8.79 0.74 -9.20
C ALA A 90 9.84 1.86 -9.28
N THR A 91 10.12 2.37 -10.49
CA THR A 91 11.06 3.48 -10.69
C THR A 91 10.56 4.76 -10.03
N ALA A 92 9.29 5.13 -10.25
CA ALA A 92 8.70 6.32 -9.62
C ALA A 92 8.70 6.21 -8.09
N PHE A 93 8.39 5.04 -7.55
CA PHE A 93 8.45 4.79 -6.12
C PHE A 93 9.86 4.95 -5.55
N ARG A 94 10.88 4.42 -6.24
CA ARG A 94 12.28 4.59 -5.85
C ARG A 94 12.70 6.05 -5.84
N SER A 95 12.24 6.85 -6.80
CA SER A 95 12.52 8.29 -6.83
C SER A 95 11.96 9.00 -5.60
N ILE A 96 10.72 8.69 -5.19
CA ILE A 96 10.10 9.27 -3.97
C ILE A 96 10.88 8.94 -2.71
N LEU A 97 11.47 7.73 -2.61
CA LEU A 97 12.27 7.34 -1.44
C LEU A 97 13.61 8.06 -1.35
N VAL A 98 14.20 8.42 -2.50
CA VAL A 98 15.50 9.11 -2.57
C VAL A 98 15.34 10.61 -2.33
N ASP A 99 14.21 11.18 -2.75
CA ASP A 99 13.88 12.59 -2.55
C ASP A 99 12.45 12.73 -1.98
N PRO A 100 12.28 12.54 -0.66
CA PRO A 100 11.00 12.73 0.00
C PRO A 100 10.67 14.24 0.03
N ALA A 101 9.55 14.61 -0.60
CA ALA A 101 9.02 15.97 -0.65
C ALA A 101 8.78 16.61 0.73
#